data_AF-A0A960R8F6-F1
#
_entry.id   AF-A0A960R8F6-F1
#
_cell.length_a   1.000
_cell.length_b   1.000
_cell.length_c   1.000
_cell.angle_alpha   90.00
_cell.angle_beta   90.00
_cell.angle_gamma   90.00
#
_symmetry.space_group_name_H-M   'P 1'
#
loop_
_entity.id
_entity.type
_entity.pdbx_description
1 polymer ?
#
loop_
_entity_poly.entity_id
_entity_poly.type
_entity_poly.pdbx_seq_one_letter_code
_entity_poly.pdbx_strand_id
1 'polypeptide(L)'
;MIVTGLVPLIIVLIPLLTVLSRNLREIEEEKVSDLSRQLSRHVAEVMDRSARDLESLVTNPFLSDHQGKIEDKLSEMNRLVSVYEAYSDLSLYDKNGYLIESTTEDYPSHRDYTSWFKDALEGKTTISQPQRKIGSEGLFLTVYLPVKSKEGSIEQVIKARLSFDRVMSLLRGVHVGENGKILLLDSLGNVICDNDLERLKEKFDPEKSPSDWLLNPVGTYSDPKGNEYLYSAE
;
A
#
# COMPACT_ATOMS: atom_id res chain seq x y z
N MET A 1 31.05 39.16 -44.04
CA MET A 1 30.39 39.92 -42.95
C MET A 1 29.24 39.17 -42.26
N ILE A 2 28.78 38.00 -42.75
CA ILE A 2 27.74 37.20 -42.07
C ILE A 2 28.31 36.40 -40.88
N VAL A 3 29.53 35.87 -41.03
CA VAL A 3 30.21 35.04 -40.00
C VAL A 3 30.47 35.80 -38.70
N THR A 4 30.81 37.09 -38.78
CA THR A 4 31.09 37.94 -37.61
C THR A 4 29.85 38.29 -36.78
N GLY A 5 28.64 38.22 -37.36
CA GLY A 5 27.39 38.45 -36.63
C GLY A 5 26.78 37.17 -36.03
N LEU A 6 27.06 36.01 -36.63
CA LEU A 6 26.48 34.72 -36.20
C LEU A 6 27.17 34.13 -34.96
N VAL A 7 28.49 34.32 -34.85
CA VAL A 7 29.30 33.80 -33.73
C VAL A 7 28.84 34.32 -32.36
N PRO A 8 28.66 35.63 -32.12
CA PRO A 8 28.17 36.12 -30.83
C PRO A 8 26.74 35.64 -30.51
N LEU A 9 25.90 35.43 -31.52
CA LEU A 9 24.56 34.86 -31.33
C LEU A 9 24.63 33.42 -30.83
N ILE A 10 25.47 32.58 -31.44
CA ILE A 10 25.65 31.18 -31.03
C ILE A 10 26.23 31.09 -29.61
N ILE A 11 27.19 31.96 -29.27
CA ILE A 11 27.81 32.01 -27.94
C ILE A 11 26.80 32.31 -26.84
N VAL A 12 25.75 33.09 -27.10
CA VAL A 12 24.69 33.37 -26.13
C VAL A 12 23.57 32.33 -26.18
N LEU A 13 23.22 31.85 -27.39
CA LEU A 13 22.11 30.93 -27.60
C LEU A 13 22.38 29.55 -26.99
N ILE A 14 23.59 28.99 -27.14
CA ILE A 14 23.90 27.66 -26.61
C ILE A 14 23.78 27.63 -25.07
N PRO A 15 24.43 28.52 -24.30
CA PRO A 15 24.26 28.58 -22.85
C PRO A 15 22.80 28.79 -22.44
N LEU A 16 22.06 29.67 -23.13
CA LEU A 16 20.66 29.93 -22.83
C LEU A 16 19.80 28.67 -22.99
N LEU A 17 20.00 27.93 -24.10
CA LEU A 17 19.32 26.66 -24.33
C LEU A 17 19.68 25.63 -23.25
N THR A 18 20.94 25.55 -22.83
CA THR A 18 21.34 24.62 -21.76
C THR A 18 20.73 24.97 -20.41
N VAL A 19 20.65 26.25 -20.06
CA VAL A 19 20.01 26.70 -18.81
C VAL A 19 18.51 26.44 -18.85
N LEU A 20 17.86 26.72 -19.98
CA LEU A 20 16.43 26.47 -20.15
C LEU A 20 16.10 24.98 -19.99
N SER A 21 16.87 24.10 -20.63
CA SER A 21 16.68 22.65 -20.50
C SER A 21 16.89 22.15 -19.06
N ARG A 22 17.85 22.73 -18.33
CA ARG A 22 18.06 22.39 -16.90
C ARG A 22 16.88 22.82 -16.04
N ASN A 23 16.42 24.06 -16.20
CA ASN A 23 15.29 24.57 -15.43
C ASN A 23 14.01 23.77 -15.73
N LEU A 24 13.77 23.40 -16.99
CA LEU A 24 12.62 22.57 -17.37
C LEU A 24 12.69 21.20 -16.70
N ARG A 25 13.87 20.58 -16.69
CA ARG A 25 14.10 19.30 -16.01
C ARG A 25 13.89 19.40 -14.50
N GLU A 26 14.42 20.43 -13.85
CA GLU A 26 14.22 20.66 -12.41
C GLU A 26 12.74 20.84 -12.07
N ILE A 27 11.98 21.57 -12.90
CA ILE A 27 10.52 21.73 -12.73
C ILE A 27 9.78 20.40 -12.90
N GLU A 28 10.19 19.56 -13.85
CA GLU A 28 9.60 18.22 -14.00
C GLU A 28 9.93 17.30 -12.82
N GLU A 29 11.18 17.35 -12.31
CA GLU A 29 11.62 16.61 -11.12
C GLU A 29 10.82 17.00 -9.89
N GLU A 30 10.63 18.31 -9.67
CA GLU A 30 9.81 18.84 -8.59
C GLU A 30 8.35 18.39 -8.70
N LYS A 31 7.75 18.48 -9.89
CA LYS A 31 6.36 18.03 -10.12
C LYS A 31 6.16 16.54 -9.86
N VAL A 32 7.07 15.69 -10.34
CA VAL A 32 6.98 14.25 -10.13
C VAL A 32 7.19 13.91 -8.65
N SER A 33 8.10 14.60 -7.97
CA SER A 33 8.32 14.43 -6.54
C SER A 33 7.11 14.85 -5.70
N ASP A 34 6.55 16.02 -5.99
CA ASP A 34 5.35 16.50 -5.28
C ASP A 34 4.15 15.60 -5.51
N LEU A 35 3.97 15.10 -6.74
CA LEU A 35 2.92 14.13 -7.03
C LEU A 35 3.12 12.82 -6.28
N SER A 36 4.34 12.26 -6.29
CA SER A 36 4.69 11.04 -5.55
C SER A 36 4.37 11.20 -4.06
N ARG A 37 4.79 12.32 -3.47
CA ARG A 37 4.54 12.64 -2.06
C ARG A 37 3.06 12.78 -1.74
N GLN A 38 2.30 13.45 -2.60
CA GLN A 38 0.86 13.59 -2.45
C GLN A 38 0.16 12.23 -2.50
N LEU A 39 0.55 11.37 -3.46
CA LEU A 39 0.01 10.03 -3.59
C LEU A 39 0.35 9.17 -2.38
N SER A 40 1.61 9.14 -1.95
CA SER A 40 2.04 8.36 -0.78
C SER A 40 1.31 8.79 0.49
N ARG A 41 1.13 10.10 0.70
CA ARG A 41 0.30 10.61 1.81
C ARG A 41 -1.15 10.17 1.69
N HIS A 42 -1.73 10.23 0.50
CA HIS A 42 -3.13 9.87 0.31
C HIS A 42 -3.36 8.36 0.50
N VAL A 43 -2.43 7.51 0.04
CA VAL A 43 -2.43 6.07 0.29
C VAL A 43 -2.32 5.79 1.79
N ALA A 44 -1.34 6.40 2.47
CA ALA A 44 -1.17 6.25 3.91
C ALA A 44 -2.42 6.70 4.69
N GLU A 45 -3.03 7.83 4.31
CA GLU A 45 -4.24 8.33 4.93
C GLU A 45 -5.42 7.37 4.75
N VAL A 46 -5.61 6.81 3.55
CA VAL A 46 -6.67 5.83 3.27
C VAL A 46 -6.46 4.56 4.11
N MET A 47 -5.22 4.08 4.23
CA MET A 47 -4.90 2.89 5.03
C MET A 47 -5.09 3.13 6.52
N ASP A 48 -4.56 4.24 7.04
CA ASP A 48 -4.69 4.64 8.44
C ASP A 48 -6.14 4.90 8.84
N ARG A 49 -6.91 5.57 7.98
CA ARG A 49 -8.33 5.81 8.21
C ARG A 49 -9.09 4.50 8.25
N SER A 50 -8.82 3.60 7.31
CA SER A 50 -9.40 2.26 7.30
C SER A 50 -9.09 1.56 8.62
N ALA A 51 -7.84 1.52 9.07
CA ALA A 51 -7.49 0.87 10.33
C ALA A 51 -8.15 1.51 11.57
N ARG A 52 -8.22 2.85 11.66
CA ARG A 52 -8.93 3.53 12.77
C ARG A 52 -10.42 3.26 12.77
N ASP A 53 -11.06 3.25 11.60
CA ASP A 53 -12.47 2.89 11.48
C ASP A 53 -12.69 1.46 12.01
N LEU A 54 -11.71 0.56 11.83
CA LEU A 54 -11.73 -0.80 12.34
C LEU A 54 -11.47 -0.94 13.84
N GLU A 55 -10.68 -0.05 14.44
CA GLU A 55 -10.51 -0.04 15.90
C GLU A 55 -11.83 0.18 16.64
N SER A 56 -12.79 0.87 16.01
CA SER A 56 -14.13 1.01 16.58
C SER A 56 -14.84 -0.35 16.76
N LEU A 57 -14.50 -1.36 15.97
CA LEU A 57 -15.11 -2.69 16.05
C LEU A 57 -14.85 -3.37 17.39
N VAL A 58 -13.64 -3.24 17.95
CA VAL A 58 -13.32 -3.83 19.27
C VAL A 58 -13.95 -3.06 20.43
N THR A 59 -14.63 -1.93 20.17
CA THR A 59 -15.47 -1.26 21.17
C THR A 59 -16.90 -1.79 21.19
N ASN A 60 -17.28 -2.61 20.20
CA ASN A 60 -18.57 -3.28 20.17
C ASN A 60 -18.68 -4.28 21.33
N PRO A 61 -19.71 -4.21 22.19
CA PRO A 61 -19.86 -5.10 23.35
C PRO A 61 -19.79 -6.58 23.00
N PHE A 62 -20.31 -6.97 21.82
CA PHE A 62 -20.30 -8.37 21.38
C PHE A 62 -18.89 -8.85 21.01
N LEU A 63 -18.04 -7.97 20.48
CA LEU A 63 -16.69 -8.31 20.04
C LEU A 63 -15.63 -8.05 21.12
N SER A 64 -15.87 -7.10 22.02
CA SER A 64 -14.95 -6.71 23.09
C SER A 64 -14.85 -7.74 24.21
N ASP A 65 -15.93 -8.50 24.46
CA ASP A 65 -15.94 -9.47 25.56
C ASP A 65 -15.36 -10.81 25.10
N HIS A 66 -14.11 -11.11 25.47
CA HIS A 66 -13.47 -12.38 25.16
C HIS A 66 -14.25 -13.61 25.69
N GLN A 67 -15.04 -13.46 26.76
CA GLN A 67 -15.85 -14.53 27.38
C GLN A 67 -17.28 -14.63 26.81
N GLY A 68 -17.65 -13.71 25.92
CA GLY A 68 -18.93 -13.73 25.23
C GLY A 68 -19.11 -15.00 24.39
N LYS A 69 -20.36 -15.37 24.12
CA LYS A 69 -20.68 -16.56 23.32
C LYS A 69 -20.12 -16.41 21.91
N ILE A 70 -19.53 -17.49 21.40
CA ILE A 70 -18.91 -17.51 20.08
C ILE A 70 -19.97 -17.28 18.99
N GLU A 71 -21.18 -17.82 19.18
CA GLU A 71 -22.29 -17.66 18.23
C GLU A 71 -22.73 -16.20 18.11
N ASP A 72 -22.78 -15.46 19.23
CA ASP A 72 -23.14 -14.04 19.25
C ASP A 72 -22.07 -13.21 18.52
N LYS A 73 -20.78 -13.54 18.72
CA LYS A 73 -19.66 -12.91 18.01
C LYS A 73 -19.73 -13.15 16.51
N LEU A 74 -19.93 -14.40 16.10
CA LEU A 74 -20.02 -14.76 14.70
C LEU A 74 -21.23 -14.08 14.03
N SER A 75 -22.37 -14.00 14.72
CA SER A 75 -23.55 -13.28 14.23
C SER A 75 -23.24 -11.80 13.99
N GLU A 76 -22.57 -11.15 14.94
CA GLU A 76 -22.19 -9.74 14.80
C GLU A 76 -21.13 -9.53 13.71
N MET A 77 -20.13 -10.41 13.59
CA MET A 77 -19.14 -10.37 12.51
C MET A 77 -19.81 -10.49 11.14
N ASN A 78 -20.76 -11.41 10.97
CA ASN A 78 -21.54 -11.55 9.73
C ASN A 78 -22.39 -10.30 9.44
N ARG A 79 -22.98 -9.68 10.47
CA ARG A 79 -23.70 -8.42 10.34
C ARG A 79 -22.77 -7.29 9.85
N LEU A 80 -21.55 -7.20 10.38
CA LEU A 80 -20.58 -6.20 9.96
C LEU A 80 -20.12 -6.40 8.51
N VAL A 81 -19.79 -7.63 8.12
CA VAL A 81 -19.40 -7.94 6.73
C VAL A 81 -20.53 -7.64 5.74
N SER A 82 -21.79 -7.91 6.11
CA SER A 82 -22.94 -7.62 5.24
C SER A 82 -23.31 -6.14 5.14
N VAL A 83 -23.02 -5.33 6.16
CA VAL A 83 -23.34 -3.89 6.16
C VAL A 83 -22.23 -3.07 5.49
N TYR A 84 -20.98 -3.49 5.61
CA TYR A 84 -19.83 -2.74 5.13
C TYR A 84 -19.13 -3.50 4.01
N GLU A 85 -19.38 -3.09 2.76
CA GLU A 85 -18.79 -3.68 1.55
C GLU A 85 -17.25 -3.64 1.51
N ALA A 86 -16.61 -2.83 2.37
CA ALA A 86 -15.17 -2.79 2.49
C ALA A 86 -14.57 -4.09 3.05
N TYR A 87 -15.35 -4.89 3.79
CA TYR A 87 -14.89 -6.17 4.34
C TYR A 87 -15.01 -7.29 3.32
N SER A 88 -13.91 -8.00 3.14
CA SER A 88 -13.97 -9.31 2.50
C SER A 88 -14.38 -10.39 3.49
N ASP A 89 -13.77 -10.40 4.67
CA ASP A 89 -14.11 -11.32 5.77
C ASP A 89 -13.56 -10.83 7.11
N LEU A 90 -14.15 -11.36 8.18
CA LEU A 90 -13.66 -11.23 9.55
C LEU A 90 -13.38 -12.63 10.11
N SER A 91 -12.29 -12.76 10.85
CA SER A 91 -11.92 -13.97 11.57
C SER A 91 -11.53 -13.66 13.01
N LEU A 92 -11.82 -14.59 13.91
CA LEU A 92 -11.45 -14.52 15.32
C LEU A 92 -10.40 -15.59 15.63
N TYR A 93 -9.29 -15.16 16.24
CA TYR A 93 -8.19 -16.04 16.62
C TYR A 93 -7.95 -15.98 18.14
N ASP A 94 -7.53 -17.11 18.72
CA ASP A 94 -7.05 -17.18 20.09
C ASP A 94 -5.63 -16.63 20.23
N LYS A 95 -5.15 -16.39 21.46
CA LYS A 95 -3.79 -15.92 21.73
C LYS A 95 -2.65 -16.82 21.22
N ASN A 96 -2.93 -18.09 20.93
CA ASN A 96 -1.96 -19.03 20.39
C ASN A 96 -1.94 -19.03 18.86
N GLY A 97 -2.80 -18.23 18.23
CA GLY A 97 -2.94 -18.09 16.80
C GLY A 97 -3.87 -19.11 16.17
N TYR A 98 -4.69 -19.85 16.92
CA TYR A 98 -5.69 -20.76 16.34
C TYR A 98 -6.97 -20.02 15.96
N LEU A 99 -7.50 -20.35 14.79
CA LEU A 99 -8.81 -19.86 14.35
C LEU A 99 -9.89 -20.41 15.30
N ILE A 100 -10.67 -19.50 15.90
CA ILE A 100 -11.86 -19.81 16.69
C ILE A 100 -13.06 -19.86 15.74
N GLU A 101 -13.31 -18.77 15.02
CA GLU A 101 -14.44 -18.66 14.10
C GLU A 101 -14.22 -17.63 13.00
N SER A 102 -15.05 -17.67 11.96
CA SER A 102 -14.95 -16.76 10.83
C SER A 102 -16.25 -16.61 10.04
N THR A 103 -16.41 -15.46 9.36
CA THR A 103 -17.50 -15.20 8.41
C THR A 103 -17.38 -15.90 7.06
N THR A 104 -16.24 -16.50 6.74
CA THR A 104 -16.02 -17.33 5.54
C THR A 104 -15.53 -18.73 5.92
N GLU A 105 -15.84 -19.74 5.11
CA GLU A 105 -15.42 -21.13 5.34
C GLU A 105 -14.06 -21.45 4.72
N ASP A 106 -13.65 -20.68 3.70
CA ASP A 106 -12.41 -20.92 2.96
C ASP A 106 -11.17 -20.30 3.65
N TYR A 107 -10.59 -21.04 4.61
CA TYR A 107 -9.35 -20.67 5.29
C TYR A 107 -8.18 -21.55 4.87
N PRO A 108 -7.17 -20.99 4.18
CA PRO A 108 -5.97 -21.74 3.82
C PRO A 108 -5.07 -22.06 5.02
N SER A 109 -5.23 -21.38 6.16
CA SER A 109 -4.49 -21.68 7.40
C SER A 109 -5.35 -21.47 8.64
N HIS A 110 -5.48 -22.51 9.45
CA HIS A 110 -6.13 -22.49 10.77
C HIS A 110 -5.26 -21.84 11.85
N ARG A 111 -4.11 -21.29 11.45
CA ARG A 111 -3.06 -20.85 12.35
C ARG A 111 -2.35 -19.60 11.84
N ASP A 112 -2.11 -18.63 12.72
CA ASP A 112 -1.38 -17.40 12.40
C ASP A 112 -0.14 -17.21 13.30
N TYR A 113 1.01 -17.01 12.65
CA TYR A 113 2.29 -16.74 13.30
C TYR A 113 3.02 -15.53 12.74
N THR A 114 2.32 -14.71 11.96
CA THR A 114 2.88 -13.52 11.35
C THR A 114 3.37 -12.54 12.42
N SER A 115 4.32 -11.68 12.05
CA SER A 115 4.77 -10.60 12.93
C SER A 115 3.61 -9.69 13.31
N TRP A 116 2.72 -9.36 12.37
CA TRP A 116 1.54 -8.53 12.63
C TRP A 116 0.62 -9.11 13.69
N PHE A 117 0.40 -10.43 13.68
CA PHE A 117 -0.36 -11.12 14.71
C PHE A 117 0.30 -11.03 16.09
N LYS A 118 1.62 -11.21 16.15
CA LYS A 118 2.39 -11.08 17.40
C LYS A 118 2.34 -9.65 17.94
N ASP A 119 2.51 -8.66 17.06
CA ASP A 119 2.40 -7.24 17.43
C ASP A 119 1.00 -6.89 17.95
N ALA A 120 -0.04 -7.52 17.39
CA ALA A 120 -1.41 -7.39 17.90
C ALA A 120 -1.57 -7.99 19.31
N LEU A 121 -0.92 -9.12 19.61
CA LEU A 121 -0.91 -9.67 20.97
C LEU A 121 -0.22 -8.75 21.99
N GLU A 122 0.64 -7.83 21.55
CA GLU A 122 1.19 -6.76 22.40
C GLU A 122 0.20 -5.61 22.64
N GLY A 123 -1.01 -5.69 22.10
CA GLY A 123 -2.08 -4.72 22.27
C GLY A 123 -2.06 -3.56 21.27
N LYS A 124 -1.30 -3.69 20.17
CA LYS A 124 -1.22 -2.68 19.09
C LYS A 124 -2.07 -3.12 17.90
N THR A 125 -2.91 -2.23 17.38
CA THR A 125 -3.53 -2.48 16.07
C THR A 125 -2.46 -2.47 15.00
N THR A 126 -2.41 -3.50 14.15
CA THR A 126 -1.42 -3.60 13.07
C THR A 126 -2.08 -3.87 11.72
N ILE A 127 -1.40 -3.46 10.65
CA ILE A 127 -1.85 -3.63 9.27
C ILE A 127 -0.80 -4.45 8.52
N SER A 128 -1.22 -5.48 7.79
CA SER A 128 -0.32 -6.24 6.92
C SER A 128 0.05 -5.44 5.67
N GLN A 129 1.11 -5.88 5.00
CA GLN A 129 1.30 -5.53 3.59
C GLN A 129 0.14 -6.12 2.74
N PRO A 130 -0.18 -5.55 1.57
CA PRO A 130 -1.15 -6.12 0.64
C PRO A 130 -0.78 -7.55 0.22
N GLN A 131 -1.72 -8.49 0.34
CA GLN A 131 -1.51 -9.91 0.07
C GLN A 131 -2.62 -10.48 -0.82
N ARG A 132 -2.32 -11.56 -1.57
CA ARG A 132 -3.36 -12.30 -2.32
C ARG A 132 -3.96 -13.33 -1.37
N LYS A 133 -5.26 -13.56 -1.48
CA LYS A 133 -5.94 -14.69 -0.85
C LYS A 133 -6.01 -15.83 -1.88
N ILE A 134 -5.68 -17.04 -1.46
CA ILE A 134 -5.84 -18.23 -2.31
C ILE A 134 -7.33 -18.35 -2.66
N GLY A 135 -7.65 -18.52 -3.95
CA GLY A 135 -9.04 -18.62 -4.42
C GLY A 135 -9.77 -17.29 -4.60
N SER A 136 -9.11 -16.15 -4.36
CA SER A 136 -9.67 -14.82 -4.65
C SER A 136 -8.81 -14.04 -5.61
N GLU A 137 -9.47 -13.34 -6.53
CA GLU A 137 -8.83 -12.30 -7.33
C GLU A 137 -8.57 -11.06 -6.47
N GLY A 138 -7.50 -10.32 -6.77
CA GLY A 138 -7.17 -9.06 -6.09
C GLY A 138 -6.22 -9.15 -4.89
N LEU A 139 -5.91 -7.97 -4.34
CA LEU A 139 -5.04 -7.78 -3.18
C LEU A 139 -5.87 -7.36 -1.97
N PHE A 140 -5.42 -7.77 -0.79
CA PHE A 140 -6.11 -7.54 0.46
C PHE A 140 -5.16 -7.04 1.52
N LEU A 141 -5.62 -6.07 2.31
CA LEU A 141 -4.99 -5.71 3.57
C LEU A 141 -5.65 -6.48 4.69
N THR A 142 -4.86 -6.87 5.68
CA THR A 142 -5.38 -7.47 6.91
C THR A 142 -5.05 -6.55 8.07
N VAL A 143 -6.08 -6.11 8.79
CA VAL A 143 -5.94 -5.37 10.04
C VAL A 143 -6.13 -6.33 11.20
N TYR A 144 -5.19 -6.32 12.13
CA TYR A 144 -5.18 -7.16 13.32
C TYR A 144 -5.60 -6.29 14.51
N LEU A 145 -6.75 -6.63 15.08
CA LEU A 145 -7.40 -5.86 16.14
C LEU A 145 -7.32 -6.67 17.44
N PRO A 146 -6.57 -6.20 18.46
CA PRO A 146 -6.49 -6.88 19.74
C PRO A 146 -7.80 -6.77 20.53
N VAL A 147 -8.28 -7.89 21.06
CA VAL A 147 -9.44 -7.93 21.96
C VAL A 147 -8.93 -8.00 23.40
N LYS A 148 -9.14 -6.91 24.15
CA LYS A 148 -8.74 -6.77 25.55
C LYS A 148 -9.76 -7.44 26.47
N SER A 149 -9.28 -8.24 27.42
CA SER A 149 -10.06 -8.69 28.56
C SER A 149 -10.37 -7.54 29.51
N LYS A 150 -11.28 -7.76 30.47
CA LYS A 150 -11.57 -6.77 31.52
C LYS A 150 -10.34 -6.49 32.39
N GLU A 151 -9.45 -7.47 32.49
CA GLU A 151 -8.19 -7.42 33.20
C GLU A 151 -7.06 -6.77 32.38
N GLY A 152 -7.31 -6.42 31.12
CA GLY A 152 -6.37 -5.75 30.22
C GLY A 152 -5.42 -6.69 29.47
N SER A 153 -5.54 -8.01 29.62
CA SER A 153 -4.80 -9.00 28.82
C SER A 153 -5.39 -9.16 27.42
N ILE A 154 -4.57 -9.48 26.41
CA ILE A 154 -5.04 -9.81 25.06
C ILE A 154 -5.19 -11.33 24.96
N GLU A 155 -6.44 -11.80 24.91
CA GLU A 155 -6.73 -13.25 24.80
C GLU A 155 -7.15 -13.66 23.38
N GLN A 156 -7.60 -12.70 22.58
CA GLN A 156 -8.12 -12.91 21.23
C GLN A 156 -7.68 -11.76 20.30
N VAL A 157 -7.60 -12.06 19.01
CA VAL A 157 -7.31 -11.08 17.96
C VAL A 157 -8.35 -11.26 16.85
N ILE A 158 -8.98 -10.15 16.45
CA ILE A 158 -9.84 -10.12 15.27
C ILE A 158 -8.98 -9.75 14.08
N LYS A 159 -9.05 -10.56 13.03
CA LYS A 159 -8.46 -10.26 11.73
C LYS A 159 -9.56 -9.75 10.81
N ALA A 160 -9.43 -8.51 10.38
CA ALA A 160 -10.32 -7.88 9.42
C ALA A 160 -9.62 -7.78 8.07
N ARG A 161 -10.15 -8.47 7.07
CA ARG A 161 -9.63 -8.42 5.71
C ARG A 161 -10.39 -7.38 4.90
N LEU A 162 -9.65 -6.44 4.32
CA LEU A 162 -10.14 -5.34 3.49
C LEU A 162 -9.68 -5.53 2.06
N SER A 163 -10.55 -5.26 1.08
CA SER A 163 -10.10 -5.16 -0.31
C SER A 163 -9.14 -3.98 -0.47
N PHE A 164 -8.02 -4.22 -1.18
CA PHE A 164 -7.08 -3.17 -1.56
C PHE A 164 -7.52 -2.40 -2.81
N ASP A 165 -8.65 -2.77 -3.41
CA ASP A 165 -9.14 -2.20 -4.68
C ASP A 165 -9.32 -0.70 -4.60
N ARG A 166 -9.76 -0.16 -3.46
CA ARG A 166 -9.92 1.30 -3.31
C ARG A 166 -8.60 2.06 -3.50
N VAL A 167 -7.50 1.50 -2.97
CA VAL A 167 -6.16 2.08 -3.14
C VAL A 167 -5.69 1.89 -4.59
N MET A 168 -5.95 0.72 -5.18
CA MET A 168 -5.62 0.44 -6.57
C MET A 168 -6.36 1.39 -7.54
N SER A 169 -7.65 1.64 -7.33
CA SER A 169 -8.46 2.55 -8.13
C SER A 169 -7.99 4.00 -8.01
N LEU A 170 -7.59 4.41 -6.81
CA LEU A 170 -7.00 5.74 -6.57
C LEU A 170 -5.72 5.90 -7.40
N LEU A 171 -4.80 4.93 -7.35
CA LEU A 171 -3.54 5.00 -8.08
C LEU A 171 -3.73 4.93 -9.59
N ARG A 172 -4.63 4.06 -10.09
CA ARG A 172 -4.93 3.92 -11.53
C ARG A 172 -5.65 5.13 -12.12
N GLY A 173 -6.36 5.91 -11.30
CA GLY A 173 -7.02 7.13 -11.75
C GLY A 173 -6.06 8.27 -12.06
N VAL A 174 -4.81 8.21 -11.58
CA VAL A 174 -3.83 9.27 -11.74
C VAL A 174 -3.03 9.06 -13.02
N HIS A 175 -2.97 10.13 -13.82
CA HIS A 175 -2.23 10.16 -15.08
C HIS A 175 -1.02 11.07 -14.94
N VAL A 176 0.14 10.58 -15.36
CA VAL A 176 1.41 11.32 -15.29
C VAL A 176 1.90 11.60 -16.71
N GLY A 177 1.60 12.79 -17.23
CA GLY A 177 1.90 13.11 -18.63
C GLY A 177 1.26 12.09 -19.61
N GLU A 178 1.87 11.93 -20.79
CA GLU A 178 1.37 10.98 -21.81
C GLU A 178 1.83 9.53 -21.56
N ASN A 179 3.05 9.34 -21.05
CA ASN A 179 3.70 8.03 -20.92
C ASN A 179 4.15 7.67 -19.51
N GLY A 180 3.87 8.52 -18.52
CA GLY A 180 4.28 8.29 -17.14
C GLY A 180 3.51 7.15 -16.48
N LYS A 181 4.15 6.52 -15.51
CA LYS A 181 3.62 5.35 -14.79
C LYS A 181 3.67 5.59 -13.30
N ILE A 182 2.68 5.07 -12.60
CA ILE A 182 2.66 5.02 -11.14
C ILE A 182 2.78 3.57 -10.74
N LEU A 183 3.71 3.31 -9.83
CA LEU A 183 4.00 1.99 -9.32
C LEU A 183 3.89 2.03 -7.80
N LEU A 184 3.27 1.02 -7.23
CA LEU A 184 3.37 0.75 -5.80
C LEU A 184 4.19 -0.52 -5.64
N LEU A 185 5.28 -0.45 -4.86
CA LEU A 185 6.16 -1.57 -4.61
C LEU A 185 6.09 -1.99 -3.13
N ASP A 186 6.29 -3.28 -2.85
CA ASP A 186 6.54 -3.72 -1.49
C ASP A 186 7.99 -3.41 -1.07
N SER A 187 8.32 -3.66 0.20
CA SER A 187 9.67 -3.46 0.74
C SER A 187 10.75 -4.33 0.06
N LEU A 188 10.32 -5.34 -0.69
CA LEU A 188 11.18 -6.21 -1.47
C LEU A 188 11.22 -5.79 -2.95
N GLY A 189 10.58 -4.69 -3.36
CA GLY A 189 10.55 -4.22 -4.75
C GLY A 189 9.65 -5.04 -5.67
N ASN A 190 8.75 -5.86 -5.12
CA ASN A 190 7.73 -6.52 -5.91
C ASN A 190 6.59 -5.56 -6.22
N VAL A 191 6.03 -5.63 -7.42
CA VAL A 191 4.95 -4.76 -7.86
C VAL A 191 3.64 -5.11 -7.14
N ILE A 192 3.12 -4.18 -6.34
CA ILE A 192 1.79 -4.25 -5.72
C ILE A 192 0.74 -3.60 -6.66
N CYS A 193 1.09 -2.49 -7.31
CA CYS A 193 0.22 -1.80 -8.25
C CYS A 193 0.99 -1.40 -9.51
N ASP A 194 0.45 -1.77 -10.66
CA ASP A 194 0.83 -1.31 -12.00
C ASP A 194 -0.46 -1.27 -12.84
N ASN A 195 -0.43 -0.51 -13.94
CA ASN A 195 -1.46 -0.54 -14.97
C ASN A 195 -1.44 -1.88 -15.74
N ASP A 196 -0.29 -2.55 -15.79
CA ASP A 196 -0.15 -3.91 -16.33
C ASP A 196 -0.39 -4.97 -15.24
N LEU A 197 -1.53 -5.67 -15.33
CA LEU A 197 -1.96 -6.67 -14.35
C LEU A 197 -1.08 -7.92 -14.32
N GLU A 198 -0.40 -8.23 -15.43
CA GLU A 198 0.46 -9.41 -15.55
C GLU A 198 1.73 -9.27 -14.70
N ARG A 199 2.15 -8.04 -14.40
CA ARG A 199 3.38 -7.74 -13.65
C ARG A 199 3.20 -7.78 -12.13
N LEU A 200 1.98 -8.01 -11.64
CA LEU A 200 1.70 -7.99 -10.21
C LEU A 200 2.49 -9.09 -9.47
N LYS A 201 3.24 -8.67 -8.45
CA LYS A 201 4.15 -9.46 -7.60
C LYS A 201 5.41 -9.99 -8.29
N GLU A 202 5.69 -9.55 -9.50
CA GLU A 202 7.03 -9.67 -10.07
C GLU A 202 7.92 -8.57 -9.51
N LYS A 203 9.23 -8.81 -9.51
CA LYS A 203 10.20 -7.74 -9.25
C LYS A 203 10.04 -6.68 -10.33
N PHE A 204 9.87 -5.42 -9.93
CA PHE A 204 9.79 -4.32 -10.89
C PHE A 204 11.05 -4.28 -11.77
N ASP A 205 12.20 -4.38 -11.12
CA ASP A 205 13.51 -4.49 -11.73
C ASP A 205 14.35 -5.50 -10.91
N PRO A 206 14.66 -6.69 -11.46
CA PRO A 206 15.47 -7.70 -10.77
C PRO A 206 16.93 -7.30 -10.54
N GLU A 207 17.47 -6.36 -11.33
CA GLU A 207 18.87 -5.95 -11.28
C GLU A 207 19.11 -4.84 -10.25
N LYS A 208 18.07 -4.09 -9.89
CA LYS A 208 18.13 -3.03 -8.87
C LYS A 208 17.72 -3.50 -7.49
N SER A 209 18.43 -3.00 -6.48
CA SER A 209 18.02 -3.23 -5.10
C SER A 209 16.82 -2.34 -4.77
N PRO A 210 15.79 -2.84 -4.05
CA PRO A 210 14.68 -2.01 -3.58
C PRO A 210 15.13 -0.82 -2.73
N SER A 211 16.27 -0.96 -2.02
CA SER A 211 16.86 0.12 -1.23
C SER A 211 17.34 1.31 -2.07
N ASP A 212 17.65 1.09 -3.35
CA ASP A 212 18.23 2.13 -4.21
C ASP A 212 17.21 3.26 -4.46
N TRP A 213 15.93 2.91 -4.55
CA TRP A 213 14.81 3.85 -4.67
C TRP A 213 14.64 4.71 -3.42
N LEU A 214 14.93 4.15 -2.24
CA LEU A 214 14.82 4.88 -0.96
C LEU A 214 16.05 5.78 -0.72
N LEU A 215 17.23 5.34 -1.15
CA LEU A 215 18.46 6.13 -1.04
C LEU A 215 18.50 7.29 -2.04
N ASN A 216 17.92 7.09 -3.22
CA ASN A 216 17.84 8.10 -4.27
C ASN A 216 16.36 8.28 -4.66
N PRO A 217 15.59 9.08 -3.90
CA PRO A 217 14.14 9.20 -4.08
C PRO A 217 13.75 10.03 -5.31
N VAL A 218 14.69 10.64 -6.01
CA VAL A 218 14.46 11.38 -7.27
C VAL A 218 15.65 11.13 -8.19
N GLY A 219 15.38 10.87 -9.48
CA GLY A 219 16.45 10.76 -10.46
C GLY A 219 15.99 10.22 -11.80
N THR A 220 16.94 9.67 -12.56
CA THR A 220 16.69 9.03 -13.85
C THR A 220 16.83 7.51 -13.73
N TYR A 221 15.87 6.79 -14.29
CA TYR A 221 15.85 5.35 -14.40
C TYR A 221 15.94 4.94 -15.87
N SER A 222 16.87 4.05 -16.20
CA SER A 222 16.95 3.43 -17.53
C SER A 222 16.38 2.02 -17.44
N ASP A 223 15.35 1.72 -18.25
CA ASP A 223 14.80 0.37 -18.31
C ASP A 223 15.74 -0.58 -19.09
N PRO A 224 15.52 -1.92 -19.05
CA PRO A 224 16.34 -2.87 -19.81
C PRO A 224 16.31 -2.70 -21.33
N LYS A 225 15.38 -1.90 -21.87
CA LYS A 225 15.29 -1.56 -23.30
C LYS A 225 16.05 -0.26 -23.62
N GLY A 226 16.63 0.39 -22.62
CA GLY A 226 17.39 1.64 -22.75
C GLY A 226 16.55 2.91 -22.74
N ASN A 227 15.25 2.83 -22.39
CA ASN A 227 14.43 4.04 -22.26
C ASN A 227 14.70 4.71 -20.92
N GLU A 228 14.89 6.03 -20.94
CA GLU A 228 15.11 6.83 -19.73
C GLU A 228 13.80 7.44 -19.22
N TYR A 229 13.58 7.31 -17.93
CA TYR A 229 12.43 7.86 -17.21
C TYR A 229 12.92 8.73 -16.08
N LEU A 230 12.25 9.85 -15.87
CA LEU A 230 12.32 10.55 -14.61
C LEU A 230 11.47 9.83 -13.58
N TYR A 231 12.01 9.59 -12.38
CA TYR A 231 11.29 8.92 -11.31
C TYR A 231 11.36 9.70 -10.01
N SER A 232 10.34 9.50 -9.17
CA SER A 232 10.41 9.80 -7.75
C SER A 232 9.82 8.64 -6.93
N ALA A 233 10.43 8.34 -5.79
CA ALA A 233 10.02 7.33 -4.84
C ALA A 233 9.90 7.94 -3.43
N GLU A 234 8.91 7.49 -2.68
CA GLU A 234 8.58 7.94 -1.31
C GLU A 234 8.31 6.72 -0.42
#